data_AF-A0A953EYV5-F1
#
_entry.id   AF-A0A953EYV5-F1
#
_cell.length_a   1.000
_cell.length_b   1.000
_cell.length_c   1.000
_cell.angle_alpha   90.00
_cell.angle_beta   90.00
_cell.angle_gamma   90.00
#
_symmetry.space_group_name_H-M   'P 1'
#
loop_
_entity.id
_entity.type
_entity.pdbx_description
1 polymer ?
#
loop_
_entity_poly.entity_id
_entity_poly.type
_entity_poly.pdbx_seq_one_letter_code
_entity_poly.pdbx_strand_id
1 'polypeptide(L)'
;MASARHILARGARWLAVAGMLTLTGPLPTAAQQLVRVAPGVAAQLERFRIRVEDGRIVASNDVPGGRTTFAARSLGRDEKLSIDLTGIYPELEYTVVTRKSRVNIILAAGAQVRATAHPQGSKSSVVPLEFVQQPGEPVRLTLGADGEQQTWQASTLWHLLLAEPKRCEDHLLPVFHVVRPDWNLSQQANEIQRKLLEFAGSYTPPNFDQVARLVAQLADENFGRREQAEDGLRESPATLIAYLQTIDQRTLDAEQRFRLRRIVGAAERARQEDIPLVVAQRFVADRAAWLALLSRSDESLRHRAADHLAVLLGRPLDFDPRASVDERSAALDVLRAELLPRATSSD
;
A
#
# COMPACT_ATOMS: atom_id res chain seq x y z
N MET A 1 -5.92 -53.71 -3.23
CA MET A 1 -4.60 -53.12 -2.91
C MET A 1 -4.39 -51.98 -3.90
N ALA A 2 -4.84 -50.77 -3.56
CA ALA A 2 -4.05 -49.69 -2.93
C ALA A 2 -2.98 -49.16 -3.92
N SER A 3 -2.87 -47.87 -4.26
CA SER A 3 -3.23 -46.65 -3.55
C SER A 3 -3.23 -45.47 -4.53
N ALA A 4 -3.94 -44.42 -4.10
CA ALA A 4 -4.15 -43.11 -4.69
C ALA A 4 -2.88 -42.33 -5.07
N ARG A 5 -3.06 -41.34 -5.97
CA ARG A 5 -2.72 -39.93 -5.69
C ARG A 5 -3.31 -39.00 -6.75
N HIS A 6 -4.47 -38.44 -6.41
CA HIS A 6 -4.96 -37.18 -6.96
C HIS A 6 -4.06 -36.06 -6.43
N ILE A 7 -3.47 -35.26 -7.31
CA ILE A 7 -2.89 -33.97 -6.97
C ILE A 7 -3.89 -32.91 -7.42
N LEU A 8 -4.60 -32.35 -6.45
CA LEU A 8 -5.45 -31.16 -6.61
C LEU A 8 -4.55 -29.93 -6.76
N ALA A 9 -4.51 -29.36 -7.95
CA ALA A 9 -3.95 -28.03 -8.16
C ALA A 9 -4.90 -26.97 -7.57
N ARG A 10 -4.56 -26.45 -6.38
CA ARG A 10 -5.17 -25.23 -5.84
C ARG A 10 -4.47 -24.01 -6.45
N GLY A 11 -4.85 -23.66 -7.67
CA GLY A 11 -4.54 -22.34 -8.22
C GLY A 11 -5.45 -21.31 -7.52
N ALA A 12 -4.85 -20.29 -6.91
CA ALA A 12 -5.57 -19.13 -6.39
C ALA A 12 -6.28 -18.43 -7.57
N ARG A 13 -7.55 -18.78 -7.78
CA ARG A 13 -8.42 -18.10 -8.74
C ARG A 13 -8.79 -16.74 -8.15
N TRP A 14 -8.31 -15.69 -8.77
CA TRP A 14 -8.87 -14.35 -8.63
C TRP A 14 -10.26 -14.36 -9.28
N LEU A 15 -11.27 -14.73 -8.49
CA LEU A 15 -12.65 -14.53 -8.85
C LEU A 15 -13.08 -13.21 -8.23
N ALA A 16 -12.93 -12.12 -9.00
CA ALA A 16 -13.81 -10.98 -8.83
C ALA A 16 -15.20 -11.43 -9.28
N VAL A 17 -16.00 -11.97 -8.36
CA VAL A 17 -17.43 -12.08 -8.61
C VAL A 17 -17.96 -10.65 -8.58
N ALA A 18 -18.14 -10.08 -9.77
CA ALA A 18 -18.84 -8.82 -9.97
C ALA A 18 -20.33 -9.04 -9.68
N GLY A 19 -20.66 -9.25 -8.40
CA GLY A 19 -22.00 -8.99 -7.90
C GLY A 19 -22.15 -7.48 -7.89
N MET A 20 -22.89 -6.95 -8.87
CA MET A 20 -23.21 -5.53 -9.01
C MET A 20 -24.20 -5.13 -7.90
N LEU A 21 -23.76 -5.16 -6.65
CA LEU A 21 -24.41 -4.46 -5.55
C LEU A 21 -24.11 -2.98 -5.74
N THR A 22 -25.00 -2.29 -6.44
CA THR A 22 -25.07 -0.83 -6.43
C THR A 22 -25.49 -0.40 -5.02
N LEU A 23 -24.54 -0.33 -4.09
CA LEU A 23 -24.68 0.36 -2.81
C LEU A 23 -24.75 1.87 -3.09
N THR A 24 -25.80 2.32 -3.78
CA THR A 24 -26.09 3.73 -4.09
C THR A 24 -26.99 4.33 -3.01
N GLY A 25 -26.62 4.13 -1.75
CA GLY A 25 -27.14 4.89 -0.62
C GLY A 25 -26.16 6.01 -0.26
N PRO A 26 -26.63 7.18 0.21
CA PRO A 26 -25.73 8.17 0.81
C PRO A 26 -25.00 7.49 1.97
N LEU A 27 -23.68 7.46 1.90
CA LEU A 27 -22.84 6.82 2.89
C LEU A 27 -23.04 7.53 4.23
N PRO A 28 -23.29 6.78 5.33
CA PRO A 28 -23.59 7.40 6.59
C PRO A 28 -22.39 8.19 7.09
N THR A 29 -22.63 9.44 7.49
CA THR A 29 -21.75 10.35 8.25
C THR A 29 -21.28 9.76 9.60
N ALA A 30 -21.55 8.48 9.87
CA ALA A 30 -21.20 7.74 11.07
C ALA A 30 -19.68 7.66 11.31
N ALA A 31 -18.86 7.74 10.25
CA ALA A 31 -17.41 7.82 10.35
C ALA A 31 -16.92 9.02 11.18
N GLN A 32 -17.59 10.19 11.09
CA GLN A 32 -17.19 11.39 11.82
C GLN A 32 -17.52 11.33 13.33
N GLN A 33 -18.39 10.41 13.76
CA GLN A 33 -18.68 10.22 15.19
C GLN A 33 -17.61 9.39 15.94
N LEU A 34 -16.64 8.80 15.24
CA LEU A 34 -15.55 8.02 15.84
C LEU A 34 -14.40 8.89 16.39
N VAL A 35 -14.42 10.20 16.16
CA VAL A 35 -13.19 11.03 16.11
C VAL A 35 -12.67 11.52 17.47
N ARG A 36 -13.38 11.33 18.59
CA ARG A 36 -12.87 11.77 19.92
C ARG A 36 -12.34 10.63 20.76
N VAL A 37 -11.02 10.44 20.70
CA VAL A 37 -10.25 9.58 21.61
C VAL A 37 -10.29 10.15 23.03
N ALA A 38 -10.41 9.28 24.05
CA ALA A 38 -10.33 9.70 25.44
C ALA A 38 -9.00 10.45 25.72
N PRO A 39 -8.98 11.59 26.45
CA PRO A 39 -7.78 12.40 26.61
C PRO A 39 -6.54 11.64 27.11
N GLY A 40 -6.73 10.69 28.05
CA GLY A 40 -5.65 9.86 28.56
C GLY A 40 -5.09 8.88 27.53
N VAL A 41 -5.90 8.42 26.58
CA VAL A 41 -5.47 7.58 25.45
C VAL A 41 -4.75 8.45 24.41
N ALA A 42 -5.29 9.63 24.09
CA ALA A 42 -4.70 10.57 23.13
C ALA A 42 -3.27 10.97 23.54
N ALA A 43 -3.05 11.32 24.80
CA ALA A 43 -1.73 11.65 25.33
C ALA A 43 -0.70 10.51 25.20
N GLN A 44 -1.15 9.24 25.20
CA GLN A 44 -0.27 8.09 25.01
C GLN A 44 -0.03 7.80 23.53
N LEU A 45 -1.02 8.01 22.67
CA LEU A 45 -0.87 7.92 21.22
C LEU A 45 0.12 8.97 20.69
N GLU A 46 0.18 10.16 21.29
CA GLU A 46 1.16 11.21 20.95
C GLU A 46 2.62 10.78 21.16
N ARG A 47 2.87 9.74 21.98
CA ARG A 47 4.19 9.16 22.15
C ARG A 47 4.64 8.32 20.95
N PHE A 48 3.72 8.01 20.04
CA PHE A 48 4.00 7.27 18.80
C PHE A 48 4.03 8.20 17.62
N ARG A 49 5.06 8.03 16.79
CA ARG A 49 5.05 8.57 15.44
C ARG A 49 4.54 7.48 14.51
N ILE A 50 3.24 7.51 14.23
CA ILE A 50 2.62 6.72 13.16
C ILE A 50 2.73 7.51 11.86
N ARG A 51 3.28 6.93 10.79
CA ARG A 51 3.43 7.62 9.51
C ARG A 51 3.33 6.65 8.35
N VAL A 52 3.24 7.17 7.13
CA VAL A 52 3.42 6.34 5.93
C VAL A 52 4.87 6.48 5.47
N GLU A 53 5.55 5.35 5.31
CA GLU A 53 6.86 5.24 4.68
C GLU A 53 6.74 4.24 3.52
N ASP A 54 7.05 4.69 2.30
CA ASP A 54 6.99 3.85 1.10
C ASP A 54 5.62 3.20 0.86
N GLY A 55 4.58 3.95 1.18
CA GLY A 55 3.21 3.49 1.14
C GLY A 55 2.88 2.43 2.18
N ARG A 56 3.69 2.25 3.22
CA ARG A 56 3.39 1.36 4.34
C ARG A 56 3.20 2.15 5.61
N ILE A 57 2.18 1.78 6.37
CA ILE A 57 1.96 2.35 7.70
C ILE A 57 3.03 1.78 8.63
N VAL A 58 3.79 2.65 9.26
CA VAL A 58 4.82 2.29 10.23
C VAL A 58 4.57 3.03 11.54
N ALA A 59 4.96 2.40 12.64
CA ALA A 59 4.96 3.01 13.96
C ALA A 59 6.40 3.03 14.48
N SER A 60 6.86 4.21 14.89
CA SER A 60 8.12 4.38 15.60
C SER A 60 7.89 5.09 16.93
N ASN A 61 8.82 4.89 17.84
CA ASN A 61 8.87 5.62 19.10
C ASN A 61 10.32 6.01 19.37
N ASP A 62 10.52 7.27 19.75
CA ASP A 62 11.84 7.85 20.02
C ASP A 62 12.27 7.63 21.49
N VAL A 63 11.37 7.14 22.35
CA VAL A 63 11.57 7.01 23.80
C VAL A 63 11.51 5.55 24.25
N PRO A 64 12.58 4.97 24.82
CA PRO A 64 12.52 3.64 25.42
C PRO A 64 11.42 3.53 26.48
N GLY A 65 10.78 2.37 26.60
CA GLY A 65 9.71 2.21 27.57
C GLY A 65 9.39 0.76 27.92
N GLY A 66 8.59 0.60 28.97
CA GLY A 66 7.99 -0.69 29.31
C GLY A 66 6.64 -0.89 28.63
N ARG A 67 6.00 -2.02 28.95
CA ARG A 67 4.64 -2.30 28.55
C ARG A 67 3.66 -1.50 29.40
N THR A 68 2.68 -0.87 28.76
CA THR A 68 1.62 -0.10 29.43
C THR A 68 0.25 -0.44 28.84
N THR A 69 -0.79 -0.33 29.66
CA THR A 69 -2.17 -0.52 29.20
C THR A 69 -3.06 0.52 29.84
N PHE A 70 -3.84 1.19 29.01
CA PHE A 70 -4.77 2.23 29.37
C PHE A 70 -6.17 1.78 28.98
N ALA A 71 -7.13 2.00 29.87
CA ALA A 71 -8.53 1.78 29.58
C ALA A 71 -9.31 3.02 30.00
N ALA A 72 -10.26 3.43 29.16
CA ALA A 72 -11.13 4.56 29.44
C ALA A 72 -12.56 4.20 29.07
N ARG A 73 -13.52 4.66 29.86
CA ARG A 73 -14.95 4.61 29.51
C ARG A 73 -15.50 6.01 29.53
N SER A 74 -16.11 6.44 28.42
CA SER A 74 -16.76 7.75 28.35
C SER A 74 -17.95 7.72 27.38
N LEU A 75 -19.08 8.32 27.76
CA LEU A 75 -20.23 8.56 26.86
C LEU A 75 -20.70 7.33 26.03
N GLY A 76 -20.68 6.12 26.61
CA GLY A 76 -21.09 4.90 25.91
C GLY A 76 -20.05 4.35 24.91
N ARG A 77 -18.79 4.75 25.11
CA ARG A 77 -17.60 4.30 24.38
C ARG A 77 -16.59 3.74 25.38
N ASP A 78 -16.17 2.51 25.12
CA ASP A 78 -15.14 1.81 25.88
C ASP A 78 -13.86 1.73 25.03
N GLU A 79 -12.76 2.24 25.56
CA GLU A 79 -11.46 2.27 24.89
C GLU A 79 -10.43 1.47 25.68
N LYS A 80 -9.58 0.77 24.96
CA LYS A 80 -8.40 0.09 25.49
C LYS A 80 -7.23 0.35 24.55
N LEU A 81 -6.12 0.82 25.10
CA LEU A 81 -4.84 0.99 24.42
C LEU A 81 -3.79 0.16 25.16
N SER A 82 -3.18 -0.78 24.49
CA SER A 82 -2.03 -1.54 24.97
C SER A 82 -0.82 -1.18 24.12
N ILE A 83 0.28 -0.87 24.81
CA ILE A 83 1.53 -0.43 24.22
C ILE A 83 2.64 -1.33 24.76
N ASP A 84 3.44 -1.92 23.88
CA ASP A 84 4.65 -2.63 24.25
C ASP A 84 5.86 -1.97 23.57
N LEU A 85 6.82 -1.54 24.38
CA LEU A 85 8.04 -0.85 23.95
C LEU A 85 9.30 -1.64 24.29
N THR A 86 9.13 -2.90 24.72
CA THR A 86 10.25 -3.75 25.15
C THR A 86 11.03 -4.37 23.99
N GLY A 87 10.41 -4.42 22.79
CA GLY A 87 11.01 -4.95 21.57
C GLY A 87 11.80 -3.91 20.77
N ILE A 88 12.49 -4.39 19.72
CA ILE A 88 13.16 -3.53 18.72
C ILE A 88 12.14 -2.64 18.01
N TYR A 89 10.93 -3.16 17.79
CA TYR A 89 9.83 -2.44 17.20
C TYR A 89 8.72 -2.27 18.24
N PRO A 90 8.12 -1.07 18.33
CA PRO A 90 6.97 -0.88 19.19
C PRO A 90 5.77 -1.70 18.72
N GLU A 91 5.00 -2.19 19.67
CA GLU A 91 3.69 -2.78 19.43
C GLU A 91 2.59 -1.88 20.03
N LEU A 92 1.54 -1.66 19.26
CA LEU A 92 0.38 -0.88 19.63
C LEU A 92 -0.87 -1.68 19.31
N GLU A 93 -1.70 -1.93 20.31
CA GLU A 93 -3.04 -2.49 20.14
C GLU A 93 -4.06 -1.49 20.70
N TYR A 94 -4.91 -0.97 19.82
CA TYR A 94 -5.97 -0.05 20.17
C TYR A 94 -7.33 -0.64 19.82
N THR A 95 -8.19 -0.81 20.83
CA THR A 95 -9.58 -1.22 20.67
C THR A 95 -10.49 -0.10 21.14
N VAL A 96 -11.49 0.24 20.32
CA VAL A 96 -12.63 1.06 20.72
C VAL A 96 -13.93 0.31 20.46
N VAL A 97 -14.80 0.29 21.46
CA VAL A 97 -16.14 -0.29 21.38
C VAL A 97 -17.15 0.81 21.61
N THR A 98 -18.09 0.95 20.70
CA THR A 98 -19.25 1.84 20.80
C THR A 98 -20.53 1.01 20.68
N ARG A 99 -21.69 1.65 20.86
CA ARG A 99 -22.99 1.01 20.59
C ARG A 99 -23.18 0.56 19.13
N LYS A 100 -22.44 1.15 18.18
CA LYS A 100 -22.61 0.91 16.73
C LYS A 100 -21.50 0.04 16.16
N SER A 101 -20.30 0.05 16.73
CA SER A 101 -19.17 -0.68 16.17
C SER A 101 -18.09 -0.98 17.19
N ARG A 102 -17.28 -1.99 16.87
CA ARG A 102 -16.01 -2.28 17.48
C ARG A 102 -14.92 -2.10 16.43
N VAL A 103 -13.94 -1.26 16.73
CA VAL A 103 -12.75 -1.07 15.92
C VAL A 103 -11.55 -1.59 16.69
N ASN A 104 -10.68 -2.34 16.01
CA ASN A 104 -9.42 -2.81 16.55
C ASN A 104 -8.28 -2.48 15.58
N ILE A 105 -7.20 -1.90 16.08
CA ILE A 105 -6.01 -1.55 15.29
C ILE A 105 -4.80 -2.10 16.02
N ILE A 106 -4.06 -2.96 15.32
CA ILE A 106 -2.82 -3.56 15.78
C ILE A 106 -1.71 -3.08 14.86
N LEU A 107 -0.70 -2.42 15.42
CA LEU A 107 0.57 -2.15 14.77
C LEU A 107 1.64 -2.96 15.49
N ALA A 108 2.38 -3.79 14.77
CA ALA A 108 3.43 -4.64 15.33
C ALA A 108 4.63 -4.71 14.38
N ALA A 109 5.78 -5.18 14.88
CA ALA A 109 6.96 -5.52 14.08
C ALA A 109 7.38 -4.44 13.03
N GLY A 110 7.23 -3.15 13.38
CA GLY A 110 7.67 -2.00 12.59
C GLY A 110 6.77 -1.64 11.40
N ALA A 111 6.22 -2.63 10.69
CA ALA A 111 5.40 -2.43 9.50
C ALA A 111 4.24 -3.43 9.35
N GLN A 112 3.94 -4.25 10.37
CA GLN A 112 2.75 -5.08 10.37
C GLN A 112 1.56 -4.27 10.88
N VAL A 113 0.50 -4.17 10.09
CA VAL A 113 -0.73 -3.50 10.49
C VAL A 113 -1.93 -4.38 10.24
N ARG A 114 -2.79 -4.51 11.25
CA ARG A 114 -4.12 -5.10 11.11
C ARG A 114 -5.14 -4.15 11.70
N ALA A 115 -6.08 -3.70 10.88
CA ALA A 115 -7.17 -2.86 11.32
C ALA A 115 -8.50 -3.55 10.99
N THR A 116 -9.37 -3.71 11.97
CA THR A 116 -10.70 -4.28 11.78
C THR A 116 -11.77 -3.36 12.29
N ALA A 117 -12.92 -3.36 11.62
CA ALA A 117 -14.13 -2.73 12.09
C ALA A 117 -15.28 -3.73 11.96
N HIS A 118 -16.04 -3.93 13.05
CA HIS A 118 -17.21 -4.79 13.06
C HIS A 118 -18.42 -4.01 13.58
N PRO A 119 -19.61 -4.20 12.98
CA PRO A 119 -20.85 -3.65 13.52
C PRO A 119 -21.12 -4.21 14.93
N GLN A 120 -21.72 -3.37 15.78
CA GLN A 120 -22.27 -3.76 17.08
C GLN A 120 -23.78 -3.54 17.04
N GLY A 121 -24.53 -4.58 17.36
CA GLY A 121 -26.00 -4.58 17.33
C GLY A 121 -26.61 -4.71 15.93
N SER A 122 -27.87 -5.11 15.88
CA SER A 122 -28.62 -5.41 14.65
C SER A 122 -28.98 -4.20 13.79
N LYS A 123 -28.78 -2.97 14.29
CA LYS A 123 -29.10 -1.71 13.59
C LYS A 123 -27.86 -0.91 13.18
N SER A 124 -26.68 -1.52 13.20
CA SER A 124 -25.46 -0.82 12.79
C SER A 124 -25.38 -0.70 11.27
N SER A 125 -25.06 0.50 10.79
CA SER A 125 -24.75 0.77 9.39
C SER A 125 -23.26 0.61 9.05
N VAL A 126 -22.47 0.09 9.99
CA VAL A 126 -21.03 -0.10 9.79
C VAL A 126 -20.79 -1.37 8.97
N VAL A 127 -20.19 -1.20 7.80
CA VAL A 127 -19.76 -2.31 6.96
C VAL A 127 -18.57 -2.99 7.64
N PRO A 128 -18.58 -4.33 7.83
CA PRO A 128 -17.42 -5.03 8.35
C PRO A 128 -16.20 -4.78 7.45
N LEU A 129 -15.05 -4.51 8.06
CA LEU A 129 -13.81 -4.19 7.37
C LEU A 129 -12.66 -4.95 8.01
N GLU A 130 -11.74 -5.41 7.18
CA GLU A 130 -10.41 -5.86 7.57
C GLU A 130 -9.36 -5.28 6.62
N PHE A 131 -8.39 -4.55 7.17
CA PHE A 131 -7.18 -4.13 6.46
C PHE A 131 -5.98 -4.87 7.05
N VAL A 132 -5.15 -5.43 6.16
CA VAL A 132 -3.94 -6.16 6.51
C VAL A 132 -2.76 -5.63 5.71
N GLN A 133 -1.66 -5.36 6.41
CA GLN A 133 -0.36 -5.05 5.85
C GLN A 133 0.66 -5.94 6.54
N GLN A 134 1.37 -6.76 5.77
CA GLN A 134 2.49 -7.59 6.25
C GLN A 134 3.79 -7.16 5.56
N PRO A 135 4.95 -7.26 6.22
CA PRO A 135 6.24 -6.99 5.58
C PRO A 135 6.44 -7.84 4.31
N GLY A 136 6.80 -7.20 3.20
CA GLY A 136 7.04 -7.88 1.92
C GLY A 136 5.79 -8.34 1.16
N GLU A 137 4.60 -8.28 1.76
CA GLU A 137 3.34 -8.68 1.10
C GLU A 137 2.53 -7.47 0.62
N PRO A 138 1.69 -7.62 -0.42
CA PRO A 138 0.70 -6.60 -0.79
C PRO A 138 -0.22 -6.23 0.38
N VAL A 139 -0.64 -4.97 0.44
CA VAL A 139 -1.71 -4.55 1.36
C VAL A 139 -3.03 -5.13 0.88
N ARG A 140 -3.91 -5.46 1.83
CA ARG A 140 -5.23 -6.03 1.56
C ARG A 140 -6.29 -5.27 2.31
N LEU A 141 -7.38 -4.94 1.63
CA LEU A 141 -8.61 -4.42 2.21
C LEU A 141 -9.74 -5.39 1.88
N THR A 142 -10.45 -5.86 2.88
CA THR A 142 -11.66 -6.68 2.75
C THR A 142 -12.83 -5.92 3.35
N LEU A 143 -13.94 -5.84 2.62
CA LEU A 143 -15.20 -5.21 3.06
C LEU A 143 -16.36 -6.20 2.91
N GLY A 144 -17.35 -6.11 3.79
CA GLY A 144 -18.61 -6.86 3.70
C GLY A 144 -18.77 -7.92 4.78
N ALA A 145 -19.99 -8.44 4.90
CA ALA A 145 -20.32 -9.54 5.82
C ALA A 145 -19.88 -10.89 5.26
N ASP A 146 -19.83 -11.91 6.12
CA ASP A 146 -19.48 -13.27 5.73
C ASP A 146 -20.38 -13.76 4.58
N GLY A 147 -19.77 -14.22 3.49
CA GLY A 147 -20.46 -14.65 2.27
C GLY A 147 -20.64 -13.58 1.19
N GLU A 148 -20.48 -12.29 1.52
CA GLU A 148 -20.58 -11.16 0.59
C GLU A 148 -19.31 -10.28 0.61
N GLN A 149 -18.19 -10.86 1.04
CA GLN A 149 -16.94 -10.12 1.15
C GLN A 149 -16.35 -9.79 -0.22
N GLN A 150 -15.87 -8.57 -0.35
CA GLN A 150 -15.05 -8.12 -1.47
C GLN A 150 -13.66 -7.77 -0.96
N THR A 151 -12.63 -8.21 -1.68
CA THR A 151 -11.22 -7.99 -1.31
C THR A 151 -10.48 -7.26 -2.41
N TRP A 152 -9.77 -6.20 -2.02
CA TRP A 152 -8.85 -5.44 -2.85
C TRP A 152 -7.43 -5.63 -2.34
N GLN A 153 -6.49 -5.74 -3.29
CA GLN A 153 -5.07 -5.86 -2.98
C GLN A 153 -4.27 -4.86 -3.80
N ALA A 154 -3.21 -4.34 -3.21
CA ALA A 154 -2.31 -3.40 -3.86
C ALA A 154 -0.89 -3.52 -3.28
N SER A 155 0.13 -3.10 -4.03
CA SER A 155 1.52 -3.19 -3.55
C SER A 155 1.77 -2.40 -2.27
N THR A 156 1.10 -1.24 -2.13
CA THR A 156 1.21 -0.34 -0.98
C THR A 156 -0.12 0.36 -0.69
N LEU A 157 -0.25 1.02 0.47
CA LEU A 157 -1.40 1.84 0.84
C LEU A 157 -1.70 2.93 -0.20
N TRP A 158 -0.67 3.58 -0.76
CA TRP A 158 -0.87 4.58 -1.81
C TRP A 158 -1.47 3.98 -3.08
N HIS A 159 -1.00 2.80 -3.49
CA HIS A 159 -1.60 2.10 -4.63
C HIS A 159 -3.08 1.78 -4.39
N LEU A 160 -3.41 1.34 -3.17
CA LEU A 160 -4.80 1.07 -2.78
C LEU A 160 -5.65 2.35 -2.81
N LEU A 161 -5.13 3.46 -2.28
CA LEU A 161 -5.79 4.76 -2.28
C LEU A 161 -5.96 5.35 -3.69
N LEU A 162 -5.03 5.09 -4.61
CA LEU A 162 -5.16 5.51 -6.00
C LEU A 162 -6.19 4.65 -6.75
N ALA A 163 -6.20 3.33 -6.53
CA ALA A 163 -7.14 2.43 -7.19
C ALA A 163 -8.57 2.62 -6.69
N GLU A 164 -8.75 2.74 -5.37
CA GLU A 164 -10.04 2.66 -4.69
C GLU A 164 -10.29 3.81 -3.70
N PRO A 165 -10.07 5.09 -4.08
CA PRO A 165 -10.07 6.23 -3.15
C PRO A 165 -11.38 6.37 -2.41
N LYS A 166 -12.53 6.21 -3.09
CA LYS A 166 -13.84 6.35 -2.47
C LYS A 166 -14.07 5.26 -1.41
N ARG A 167 -13.78 4.00 -1.73
CA ARG A 167 -13.90 2.88 -0.76
C ARG A 167 -12.99 3.08 0.43
N CYS A 168 -11.76 3.53 0.20
CA CYS A 168 -10.83 3.84 1.27
C CYS A 168 -11.32 5.01 2.13
N GLU A 169 -11.78 6.10 1.54
CA GLU A 169 -12.32 7.27 2.22
C GLU A 169 -13.56 6.94 3.06
N ASP A 170 -14.46 6.13 2.52
CA ASP A 170 -15.72 5.77 3.17
C ASP A 170 -15.54 4.77 4.32
N HIS A 171 -14.55 3.87 4.23
CA HIS A 171 -14.43 2.73 5.13
C HIS A 171 -13.09 2.63 5.86
N LEU A 172 -11.97 2.76 5.14
CA LEU A 172 -10.63 2.51 5.70
C LEU A 172 -10.07 3.71 6.48
N LEU A 173 -10.11 4.91 5.90
CA LEU A 173 -9.56 6.12 6.52
C LEU A 173 -10.21 6.45 7.87
N PRO A 174 -11.55 6.32 8.05
CA PRO A 174 -12.19 6.55 9.34
C PRO A 174 -11.64 5.66 10.47
N VAL A 175 -11.18 4.46 10.14
CA VAL A 175 -10.55 3.56 11.11
C VAL A 175 -9.21 4.12 11.56
N PHE A 176 -8.37 4.56 10.62
CA PHE A 176 -7.08 5.15 10.94
C PHE A 176 -7.16 6.53 11.59
N HIS A 177 -8.22 7.31 11.31
CA HIS A 177 -8.49 8.57 11.99
C HIS A 177 -8.69 8.43 13.49
N VAL A 178 -9.01 7.23 13.99
CA VAL A 178 -9.13 7.02 15.44
C VAL A 178 -7.77 7.07 16.13
N VAL A 179 -6.69 6.61 15.48
CA VAL A 179 -5.34 6.66 16.06
C VAL A 179 -4.54 7.89 15.61
N ARG A 180 -4.89 8.49 14.46
CA ARG A 180 -4.30 9.72 13.92
C ARG A 180 -5.37 10.65 13.33
N PRO A 181 -6.02 11.47 14.17
CA PRO A 181 -7.08 12.38 13.71
C PRO A 181 -6.63 13.43 12.69
N ASP A 182 -5.34 13.77 12.70
CA ASP A 182 -4.68 14.72 11.80
C ASP A 182 -4.30 14.11 10.43
N TRP A 183 -4.58 12.83 10.21
CA TRP A 183 -4.09 12.12 9.04
C TRP A 183 -4.90 12.45 7.78
N ASN A 184 -4.34 13.27 6.91
CA ASN A 184 -4.97 13.71 5.67
C ASN A 184 -4.68 12.76 4.48
N LEU A 185 -4.77 11.44 4.68
CA LEU A 185 -4.41 10.43 3.68
C LEU A 185 -5.14 10.59 2.34
N SER A 186 -6.44 10.94 2.37
CA SER A 186 -7.23 11.20 1.15
C SER A 186 -6.65 12.40 0.37
N GLN A 187 -6.38 13.50 1.07
CA GLN A 187 -5.80 14.70 0.47
C GLN A 187 -4.39 14.42 -0.10
N GLN A 188 -3.56 13.70 0.65
CA GLN A 188 -2.22 13.29 0.20
C GLN A 188 -2.31 12.41 -1.06
N ALA A 189 -3.21 11.42 -1.11
CA ALA A 189 -3.42 10.59 -2.29
C ALA A 189 -3.89 11.40 -3.51
N ASN A 190 -4.80 12.35 -3.32
CA ASN A 190 -5.23 13.26 -4.38
C ASN A 190 -4.08 14.14 -4.90
N GLU A 191 -3.23 14.63 -3.99
CA GLU A 191 -2.04 15.40 -4.38
C GLU A 191 -1.01 14.54 -5.12
N ILE A 192 -0.79 13.29 -4.68
CA ILE A 192 0.04 12.30 -5.38
C ILE A 192 -0.48 12.10 -6.80
N GLN A 193 -1.78 11.83 -6.97
CA GLN A 193 -2.41 11.65 -8.28
C GLN A 193 -2.19 12.87 -9.19
N ARG A 194 -2.43 14.08 -8.68
CA ARG A 194 -2.24 15.33 -9.44
C ARG A 194 -0.79 15.47 -9.92
N LYS A 195 0.18 15.33 -9.01
CA LYS A 195 1.60 15.46 -9.35
C LYS A 195 2.07 14.35 -10.29
N LEU A 196 1.57 13.14 -10.12
CA LEU A 196 1.86 12.00 -10.99
C LEU A 196 1.44 12.31 -12.43
N LEU A 197 0.24 12.87 -12.61
CA LEU A 197 -0.26 13.33 -13.89
C LEU A 197 0.57 14.49 -14.46
N GLU A 198 1.02 15.45 -13.64
CA GLU A 198 1.93 16.52 -14.06
C GLU A 198 3.26 15.97 -14.57
N PHE A 199 3.85 14.99 -13.87
CA PHE A 199 5.11 14.37 -14.28
C PHE A 199 4.98 13.57 -15.57
N ALA A 200 3.85 12.93 -15.84
CA ALA A 200 3.65 12.19 -17.09
C ALA A 200 3.87 13.05 -18.34
N GLY A 201 3.52 14.34 -18.30
CA GLY A 201 3.69 15.24 -19.44
C GLY A 201 5.14 15.63 -19.74
N SER A 202 6.04 15.49 -18.77
CA SER A 202 7.47 15.87 -18.89
C SER A 202 8.42 14.70 -18.62
N TYR A 203 7.88 13.51 -18.43
CA TYR A 203 8.67 12.33 -18.08
C TYR A 203 9.54 11.91 -19.24
N THR A 204 10.84 12.00 -19.04
CA THR A 204 11.83 11.30 -19.87
C THR A 204 12.21 10.02 -19.14
N PRO A 205 11.90 8.84 -19.70
CA PRO A 205 12.34 7.58 -19.10
C PRO A 205 13.85 7.61 -18.87
N PRO A 206 14.33 7.17 -17.69
CA PRO A 206 15.76 7.08 -17.47
C PRO A 206 16.37 6.09 -18.46
N ASN A 207 17.65 6.29 -18.78
CA ASN A 207 18.37 5.39 -19.68
C ASN A 207 18.60 4.05 -18.97
N PHE A 208 17.64 3.13 -19.09
CA PHE A 208 17.69 1.83 -18.42
C PHE A 208 18.88 0.99 -18.87
N ASP A 209 19.38 1.17 -20.10
CA ASP A 209 20.62 0.51 -20.56
C ASP A 209 21.83 1.01 -19.78
N GLN A 210 21.89 2.31 -19.50
CA GLN A 210 22.93 2.87 -18.64
C GLN A 210 22.85 2.28 -17.23
N VAL A 211 21.64 2.18 -16.66
CA VAL A 211 21.46 1.61 -15.32
C VAL A 211 21.80 0.13 -15.29
N ALA A 212 21.37 -0.65 -16.29
CA ALA A 212 21.71 -2.05 -16.43
C ALA A 212 23.23 -2.25 -16.55
N ARG A 213 23.92 -1.36 -17.29
CA ARG A 213 25.39 -1.36 -17.34
C ARG A 213 26.03 -1.07 -15.98
N LEU A 214 25.52 -0.10 -15.22
CA LEU A 214 26.02 0.18 -13.86
C LEU A 214 25.79 -1.01 -12.92
N VAL A 215 24.61 -1.64 -12.98
CA VAL A 215 24.30 -2.85 -12.18
C VAL A 215 25.22 -4.01 -12.58
N ALA A 216 25.48 -4.21 -13.86
CA ALA A 216 26.44 -5.22 -14.34
C ALA A 216 27.87 -4.92 -13.83
N GLN A 217 28.28 -3.65 -13.82
CA GLN A 217 29.60 -3.22 -13.34
C GLN A 217 29.79 -3.37 -11.82
N LEU A 218 28.72 -3.54 -11.03
CA LEU A 218 28.85 -3.89 -9.61
C LEU A 218 29.55 -5.25 -9.39
N ALA A 219 29.62 -6.11 -10.42
CA ALA A 219 30.32 -7.39 -10.42
C ALA A 219 31.74 -7.33 -11.01
N ASP A 220 32.19 -6.19 -11.53
CA ASP A 220 33.47 -6.08 -12.26
C ASP A 220 34.62 -6.51 -11.34
N GLU A 221 35.62 -7.26 -11.84
CA GLU A 221 36.77 -7.70 -11.04
C GLU A 221 37.60 -6.52 -10.51
N ASN A 222 37.58 -5.39 -11.22
CA ASN A 222 38.26 -4.16 -10.83
C ASN A 222 37.46 -3.40 -9.76
N PHE A 223 38.06 -3.26 -8.57
CA PHE A 223 37.45 -2.55 -7.45
C PHE A 223 37.05 -1.10 -7.78
N GLY A 224 37.88 -0.36 -8.52
CA GLY A 224 37.59 1.03 -8.87
C GLY A 224 36.35 1.17 -9.76
N ARG A 225 36.14 0.21 -10.68
CA ARG A 225 34.93 0.18 -11.50
C ARG A 225 33.68 -0.15 -10.70
N ARG A 226 33.78 -1.06 -9.72
CA ARG A 226 32.67 -1.37 -8.81
C ARG A 226 32.25 -0.15 -7.99
N GLU A 227 33.21 0.58 -7.41
CA GLU A 227 32.92 1.79 -6.63
C GLU A 227 32.33 2.88 -7.51
N GLN A 228 32.88 3.13 -8.70
CA GLN A 228 32.33 4.12 -9.63
C GLN A 228 30.89 3.78 -10.05
N ALA A 229 30.60 2.49 -10.26
CA ALA A 229 29.26 2.04 -10.58
C ALA A 229 28.29 2.23 -9.40
N GLU A 230 28.73 1.94 -8.17
CA GLU A 230 27.94 2.17 -6.96
C GLU A 230 27.67 3.66 -6.73
N ASP A 231 28.67 4.53 -6.89
CA ASP A 231 28.50 5.98 -6.77
C ASP A 231 27.54 6.52 -7.84
N GLY A 232 27.67 6.07 -9.10
CA GLY A 232 26.74 6.43 -10.16
C GLY A 232 25.29 6.00 -9.87
N LEU A 233 25.09 4.85 -9.22
CA LEU A 233 23.78 4.38 -8.77
C LEU A 233 23.26 5.14 -7.53
N ARG A 234 24.13 5.71 -6.71
CA ARG A 234 23.74 6.52 -5.53
C ARG A 234 23.40 7.96 -5.89
N GLU A 235 24.10 8.54 -6.86
CA GLU A 235 23.82 9.89 -7.40
C GLU A 235 22.58 9.92 -8.32
N SER A 236 22.09 8.74 -8.68
CA SER A 236 20.91 8.56 -9.52
C SER A 236 19.62 9.15 -8.88
N PRO A 237 18.72 9.75 -9.66
CA PRO A 237 17.44 10.28 -9.15
C PRO A 237 16.59 9.22 -8.44
N ALA A 238 15.71 9.65 -7.53
CA ALA A 238 14.82 8.76 -6.77
C ALA A 238 13.99 7.80 -7.63
N THR A 239 13.69 8.17 -8.88
CA THR A 239 13.03 7.32 -9.88
C THR A 239 13.79 6.03 -10.18
N LEU A 240 15.13 6.05 -10.10
CA LEU A 240 15.96 4.88 -10.34
C LEU A 240 15.94 3.89 -9.17
N ILE A 241 15.76 4.35 -7.93
CA ILE A 241 15.63 3.44 -6.77
C ILE A 241 14.43 2.49 -6.94
N ALA A 242 13.30 3.00 -7.43
CA ALA A 242 12.12 2.18 -7.72
C ALA A 242 12.45 1.11 -8.79
N TYR A 243 13.15 1.49 -9.86
CA TYR A 243 13.59 0.53 -10.87
C TYR A 243 14.55 -0.54 -10.30
N LEU A 244 15.52 -0.15 -9.49
CA LEU A 244 16.47 -1.08 -8.86
C LEU A 244 15.76 -2.13 -7.99
N GLN A 245 14.65 -1.78 -7.35
CA GLN A 245 13.83 -2.71 -6.57
C GLN A 245 13.08 -3.73 -7.44
N THR A 246 12.84 -3.43 -8.73
CA THR A 246 12.17 -4.36 -9.66
C THR A 246 13.10 -5.40 -10.30
N ILE A 247 14.41 -5.24 -10.17
CA ILE A 247 15.39 -6.18 -10.73
C ILE A 247 15.22 -7.54 -10.04
N ASP A 248 15.10 -8.61 -10.84
CA ASP A 248 15.04 -9.98 -10.33
C ASP A 248 16.36 -10.31 -9.61
N GLN A 249 16.30 -10.34 -8.28
CA GLN A 249 17.48 -10.60 -7.45
C GLN A 249 18.13 -11.96 -7.75
N ARG A 250 17.41 -12.91 -8.35
CA ARG A 250 17.93 -14.25 -8.68
C ARG A 250 18.90 -14.23 -9.87
N THR A 251 18.83 -13.20 -10.72
CA THR A 251 19.73 -13.06 -11.86
C THR A 251 21.05 -12.36 -11.49
N LEU A 252 21.19 -11.90 -10.26
CA LEU A 252 22.35 -11.15 -9.76
C LEU A 252 23.29 -12.07 -8.97
N ASP A 253 24.61 -11.85 -9.09
CA ASP A 253 25.59 -12.54 -8.26
C ASP A 253 25.55 -12.07 -6.79
N ALA A 254 26.40 -12.66 -5.94
CA ALA A 254 26.43 -12.32 -4.51
C ALA A 254 26.87 -10.87 -4.23
N GLU A 255 27.86 -10.36 -4.97
CA GLU A 255 28.42 -9.01 -4.79
C GLU A 255 27.42 -7.95 -5.27
N GLN A 256 26.82 -8.16 -6.44
CA GLN A 256 25.76 -7.31 -6.98
C GLN A 256 24.58 -7.22 -6.01
N ARG A 257 24.07 -8.36 -5.53
CA ARG A 257 22.98 -8.39 -4.54
C ARG A 257 23.36 -7.70 -3.23
N PHE A 258 24.60 -7.83 -2.78
CA PHE A 258 25.06 -7.18 -1.55
C PHE A 258 25.07 -5.65 -1.72
N ARG A 259 25.72 -5.15 -2.77
CA ARG A 259 25.82 -3.70 -3.04
C ARG A 259 24.48 -3.07 -3.36
N LEU A 260 23.67 -3.73 -4.19
CA LEU A 260 22.34 -3.24 -4.54
C LEU A 260 21.46 -3.11 -3.30
N ARG A 261 21.46 -4.11 -2.41
CA ARG A 261 20.78 -4.02 -1.10
C ARG A 261 21.32 -2.89 -0.24
N ARG A 262 22.64 -2.62 -0.26
CA ARG A 262 23.24 -1.51 0.48
C ARG A 262 22.80 -0.15 -0.06
N ILE A 263 22.78 0.03 -1.37
CA ILE A 263 22.35 1.25 -2.06
C ILE A 263 20.86 1.51 -1.76
N VAL A 264 20.01 0.51 -2.02
CA VAL A 264 18.56 0.59 -1.75
C VAL A 264 18.30 0.81 -0.26
N GLY A 265 18.99 0.08 0.62
CA GLY A 265 18.87 0.20 2.08
C GLY A 265 19.40 1.53 2.64
N ALA A 266 20.38 2.17 2.01
CA ALA A 266 20.84 3.51 2.38
C ALA A 266 19.82 4.57 1.95
N ALA A 267 19.28 4.44 0.72
CA ALA A 267 18.20 5.28 0.25
C ALA A 267 16.94 5.13 1.12
N GLU A 268 16.65 3.91 1.61
CA GLU A 268 15.57 3.59 2.55
C GLU A 268 15.76 4.22 3.93
N ARG A 269 16.95 4.12 4.52
CA ARG A 269 17.22 4.72 5.84
C ARG A 269 17.20 6.24 5.84
N ALA A 270 17.47 6.86 4.69
CA ALA A 270 17.34 8.30 4.52
C ALA A 270 15.86 8.76 4.35
N ARG A 271 14.90 7.83 4.27
CA ARG A 271 13.50 8.18 4.00
C ARG A 271 12.88 8.90 5.18
N GLN A 272 12.23 10.00 4.84
CA GLN A 272 11.30 10.71 5.70
C GLN A 272 9.89 10.18 5.42
N GLU A 273 8.93 10.64 6.22
CA GLU A 273 7.50 10.45 5.93
C GLU A 273 7.21 10.75 4.45
N ASP A 274 6.32 9.96 3.85
CA ASP A 274 5.99 10.07 2.45
C ASP A 274 5.42 11.46 2.12
N ILE A 275 6.21 12.25 1.39
CA ILE A 275 5.79 13.55 0.84
C ILE A 275 5.16 13.31 -0.53
N PRO A 276 3.95 13.84 -0.82
CA PRO A 276 3.25 13.61 -2.08
C PRO A 276 4.10 13.82 -3.35
N LEU A 277 4.96 14.84 -3.35
CA LEU A 277 5.89 15.10 -4.45
C LEU A 277 6.85 13.94 -4.70
N VAL A 278 7.50 13.43 -3.66
CA VAL A 278 8.48 12.35 -3.75
C VAL A 278 7.78 11.04 -4.13
N VAL A 279 6.61 10.76 -3.55
CA VAL A 279 5.80 9.58 -3.93
C VAL A 279 5.43 9.63 -5.41
N ALA A 280 4.90 10.76 -5.89
CA ALA A 280 4.54 10.94 -7.29
C ALA A 280 5.74 10.81 -8.25
N GLN A 281 6.91 11.34 -7.87
CA GLN A 281 8.14 11.14 -8.64
C GLN A 281 8.52 9.67 -8.72
N ARG A 282 8.39 8.88 -7.64
CA ARG A 282 8.63 7.44 -7.72
C ARG A 282 7.61 6.74 -8.60
N PHE A 283 6.34 7.11 -8.48
CA PHE A 283 5.23 6.46 -9.19
C PHE A 283 5.20 6.76 -10.69
N VAL A 284 5.90 7.79 -11.17
CA VAL A 284 5.94 8.10 -12.61
C VAL A 284 6.48 6.92 -13.43
N ALA A 285 7.41 6.14 -12.88
CA ALA A 285 7.96 4.94 -13.51
C ALA A 285 7.26 3.64 -13.07
N ASP A 286 6.27 3.73 -12.18
CA ASP A 286 5.61 2.59 -11.55
C ASP A 286 4.37 2.17 -12.35
N ARG A 287 4.46 1.03 -13.05
CA ARG A 287 3.36 0.47 -13.84
C ARG A 287 2.13 0.19 -12.98
N ALA A 288 2.29 -0.23 -11.72
CA ALA A 288 1.16 -0.55 -10.84
C ALA A 288 0.35 0.70 -10.51
N ALA A 289 1.00 1.85 -10.32
CA ALA A 289 0.33 3.13 -10.09
C ALA A 289 -0.51 3.54 -11.31
N TRP A 290 0.03 3.42 -12.52
CA TRP A 290 -0.72 3.74 -13.76
C TRP A 290 -1.86 2.76 -14.03
N LEU A 291 -1.68 1.46 -13.76
CA LEU A 291 -2.76 0.47 -13.83
C LEU A 291 -3.88 0.77 -12.82
N ALA A 292 -3.56 1.28 -11.63
CA ALA A 292 -4.56 1.72 -10.65
C ALA A 292 -5.38 2.91 -11.17
N LEU A 293 -4.80 3.78 -12.00
CA LEU A 293 -5.49 4.91 -12.62
C LEU A 293 -6.41 4.49 -13.79
N LEU A 294 -6.12 3.38 -14.46
CA LEU A 294 -6.97 2.87 -15.56
C LEU A 294 -8.34 2.32 -15.09
N SER A 295 -8.49 1.92 -13.83
CA SER A 295 -9.77 1.45 -13.28
C SER A 295 -10.75 2.57 -12.93
N ARG A 296 -10.29 3.83 -12.90
CA ARG A 296 -11.05 4.98 -12.43
C ARG A 296 -12.26 5.27 -13.33
N SER A 297 -13.28 5.93 -12.78
CA SER A 297 -14.48 6.32 -13.53
C SER A 297 -14.28 7.52 -14.45
N ASP A 298 -13.27 8.36 -14.17
CA ASP A 298 -12.91 9.52 -15.01
C ASP A 298 -12.21 9.08 -16.31
N GLU A 299 -12.84 9.34 -17.45
CA GLU A 299 -12.32 8.99 -18.78
C GLU A 299 -11.01 9.71 -19.12
N SER A 300 -10.91 11.00 -18.78
CA SER A 300 -9.72 11.81 -19.10
C SER A 300 -8.49 11.29 -18.37
N LEU A 301 -8.67 10.85 -17.12
CA LEU A 301 -7.63 10.24 -16.31
C LEU A 301 -7.20 8.88 -16.91
N ARG A 302 -8.15 8.07 -17.38
CA ARG A 302 -7.84 6.79 -18.04
C ARG A 302 -7.04 6.98 -19.32
N HIS A 303 -7.40 7.96 -20.16
CA HIS A 303 -6.63 8.29 -21.37
C HIS A 303 -5.18 8.62 -21.02
N ARG A 304 -4.96 9.56 -20.09
CA ARG A 304 -3.60 9.96 -19.67
C ARG A 304 -2.79 8.80 -19.09
N ALA A 305 -3.44 7.94 -18.31
CA ALA A 305 -2.79 6.76 -17.75
C ALA A 305 -2.44 5.72 -18.82
N ALA A 306 -3.31 5.51 -19.82
CA ALA A 306 -3.05 4.63 -20.95
C ALA A 306 -1.88 5.13 -21.80
N ASP A 307 -1.88 6.43 -22.14
CA ASP A 307 -0.83 7.07 -22.92
C ASP A 307 0.53 6.95 -22.22
N HIS A 308 0.58 7.28 -20.93
CA HIS A 308 1.82 7.19 -20.16
C HIS A 308 2.31 5.73 -20.00
N LEU A 309 1.39 4.79 -19.77
CA LEU A 309 1.76 3.38 -19.69
C LEU A 309 2.31 2.88 -21.03
N ALA A 310 1.77 3.32 -22.18
CA ALA A 310 2.33 3.01 -23.49
C ALA A 310 3.78 3.54 -23.64
N VAL A 311 4.06 4.75 -23.14
CA VAL A 311 5.43 5.30 -23.09
C VAL A 311 6.35 4.42 -22.22
N LEU A 312 5.91 4.02 -21.03
CA LEU A 312 6.69 3.15 -20.13
C LEU A 312 6.97 1.76 -20.71
N LEU A 313 6.07 1.25 -21.54
CA LEU A 313 6.21 -0.05 -22.20
C LEU A 313 6.96 0.03 -23.53
N GLY A 314 7.17 1.24 -24.08
CA GLY A 314 7.76 1.44 -25.40
C GLY A 314 6.92 0.87 -26.54
N ARG A 315 5.62 0.63 -26.31
CA ARG A 315 4.68 0.05 -27.29
C ARG A 315 3.25 0.55 -27.05
N PRO A 316 2.38 0.57 -28.08
CA PRO A 316 0.97 0.85 -27.89
C PRO A 316 0.32 -0.09 -26.87
N LEU A 317 -0.57 0.45 -26.05
CA LEU A 317 -1.34 -0.29 -25.06
C LEU A 317 -2.67 -0.74 -25.69
N ASP A 318 -2.95 -2.04 -25.63
CA ASP A 318 -4.25 -2.60 -26.05
C ASP A 318 -5.28 -2.44 -24.92
N PHE A 319 -5.76 -1.21 -24.76
CA PHE A 319 -6.74 -0.84 -23.75
C PHE A 319 -7.59 0.32 -24.27
N ASP A 320 -8.92 0.15 -24.30
CA ASP A 320 -9.85 1.22 -24.67
C ASP A 320 -10.35 1.96 -23.40
N PRO A 321 -9.96 3.24 -23.20
CA PRO A 321 -10.43 4.03 -22.07
C PRO A 321 -11.94 4.31 -22.08
N ARG A 322 -12.63 4.15 -23.21
CA ARG A 322 -14.06 4.41 -23.38
C ARG A 322 -14.94 3.17 -23.26
N ALA A 323 -14.33 2.00 -23.20
CA ALA A 323 -15.05 0.75 -23.05
C ALA A 323 -15.88 0.72 -21.76
N SER A 324 -16.88 -0.16 -21.74
CA SER A 324 -17.74 -0.36 -20.57
C SER A 324 -16.92 -0.77 -19.34
N VAL A 325 -17.51 -0.64 -18.15
CA VAL A 325 -16.83 -1.01 -16.89
C VAL A 325 -16.36 -2.47 -16.92
N ASP A 326 -17.18 -3.37 -17.46
CA ASP A 326 -16.90 -4.80 -17.50
C ASP A 326 -15.78 -5.13 -18.51
N GLU A 327 -15.82 -4.54 -19.70
CA GLU A 327 -14.76 -4.67 -20.71
C GLU A 327 -13.43 -4.13 -20.20
N ARG A 328 -13.44 -2.94 -19.57
CA ARG A 328 -12.23 -2.37 -18.95
C ARG A 328 -11.70 -3.24 -17.83
N SER A 329 -12.57 -3.81 -17.00
CA SER A 329 -12.15 -4.72 -15.92
C SER A 329 -11.47 -5.96 -16.49
N ALA A 330 -12.04 -6.57 -17.53
CA ALA A 330 -11.46 -7.73 -18.18
C ALA A 330 -10.09 -7.40 -18.81
N ALA A 331 -9.97 -6.27 -19.51
CA ALA A 331 -8.70 -5.82 -20.09
C ALA A 331 -7.64 -5.52 -19.01
N LEU A 332 -8.03 -4.92 -17.89
CA LEU A 332 -7.15 -4.66 -16.76
C LEU A 332 -6.59 -5.94 -16.14
N ASP A 333 -7.39 -7.00 -16.06
CA ASP A 333 -6.93 -8.26 -15.50
C ASP A 333 -5.87 -8.92 -16.39
N VAL A 334 -6.02 -8.81 -17.71
CA VAL A 334 -4.98 -9.23 -18.68
C VAL A 334 -3.70 -8.40 -18.50
N LEU A 335 -3.81 -7.07 -18.46
CA LEU A 335 -2.66 -6.18 -18.29
C LEU A 335 -1.93 -6.41 -16.95
N ARG A 336 -2.66 -6.64 -15.86
CA ARG A 336 -2.06 -6.95 -14.55
C ARG A 336 -1.29 -8.28 -14.60
N ALA A 337 -1.86 -9.29 -15.24
CA ALA A 337 -1.20 -10.59 -15.38
C ALA A 337 0.07 -10.53 -16.24
N GLU A 338 0.12 -9.60 -17.18
CA GLU A 338 1.28 -9.35 -18.05
C GLU A 338 2.37 -8.50 -17.36
N LEU A 339 1.97 -7.41 -16.70
CA LEU A 339 2.88 -6.34 -16.31
C LEU A 339 3.34 -6.39 -14.85
N LEU A 340 2.59 -7.05 -13.98
CA LEU A 340 2.93 -7.15 -12.56
C LEU A 340 3.63 -8.48 -12.26
N PRO A 341 4.69 -8.47 -11.44
CA PRO A 341 5.35 -9.71 -11.04
C PRO A 341 4.34 -10.61 -10.33
N ARG A 342 4.28 -11.89 -10.75
CA ARG A 342 3.48 -12.89 -10.03
C ARG A 342 4.02 -12.98 -8.61
N ALA A 343 3.18 -12.71 -7.62
CA ALA A 343 3.53 -12.95 -6.22
C ALA A 343 3.99 -14.41 -6.10
N THR A 344 5.28 -14.61 -5.88
CA THR A 344 5.82 -15.94 -5.66
C THR A 344 5.26 -16.40 -4.33
N SER A 345 4.38 -17.40 -4.35
CA SER A 345 3.97 -18.09 -3.14
C SER A 345 5.23 -18.61 -2.46
N SER A 346 5.60 -18.02 -1.32
CA SER A 346 6.58 -18.62 -0.45
C SER A 346 5.90 -19.85 0.16
N ASP A 347 6.18 -21.02 -0.41
CA ASP A 347 5.85 -22.31 0.19
C ASP A 347 6.72 -22.61 1.40
#